data_AF-A0A1I5PQA5-F1
#
_entry.id   AF-A0A1I5PQA5-F1
#
_cell.length_a   1.000
_cell.length_b   1.000
_cell.length_c   1.000
_cell.angle_alpha   90.00
_cell.angle_beta   90.00
_cell.angle_gamma   90.00
#
_symmetry.space_group_name_H-M   'P 1'
#
loop_
_entity.id
_entity.type
_entity.pdbx_description
1 polymer ?
#
loop_
_entity_poly.entity_id
_entity_poly.type
_entity_poly.pdbx_seq_one_letter_code
_entity_poly.pdbx_strand_id
1 'polypeptide(L)'
;MTKQHEIRRQDKLNIDYDRGLENLPVVKNADTRANYADMFKAFGDETRLKLISFLTVAPACLCEMVDALGIANSTITHHLKLLERGGVVQKEKIGKFTVYQLTDATLVHHLLELLTEGKRCE
;
A
#
# COMPACT_ATOMS: atom_id res chain seq x y z
N MET A 1 -24.29 29.89 -0.16
CA MET A 1 -23.48 30.87 -0.92
C MET A 1 -22.17 30.20 -1.32
N THR A 2 -22.20 29.44 -2.41
CA THR A 2 -21.05 28.63 -2.88
C THR A 2 -20.19 29.52 -3.78
N LYS A 3 -18.94 29.78 -3.39
CA LYS A 3 -18.03 30.61 -4.17
C LYS A 3 -17.61 29.87 -5.44
N GLN A 4 -17.97 30.43 -6.59
CA GLN A 4 -17.53 29.99 -7.91
C GLN A 4 -16.04 30.36 -8.07
N HIS A 5 -15.18 29.35 -8.24
CA HIS A 5 -13.79 29.57 -8.66
C HIS A 5 -13.79 29.85 -10.16
N GLU A 6 -13.46 31.08 -10.56
CA GLU A 6 -13.25 31.46 -11.95
C GLU A 6 -11.91 30.90 -12.44
N ILE A 7 -11.95 29.74 -13.10
CA ILE A 7 -10.81 29.18 -13.84
C ILE A 7 -10.70 29.92 -15.19
N ARG A 8 -9.55 30.56 -15.46
CA ARG A 8 -9.28 31.37 -16.66
C ARG A 8 -9.37 30.55 -17.96
N ARG A 9 -10.10 31.12 -18.92
CA ARG A 9 -10.29 30.73 -20.35
C ARG A 9 -8.92 30.50 -21.01
N GLN A 10 -8.60 29.43 -21.75
CA GLN A 10 -9.20 28.93 -23.01
C GLN A 10 -8.79 27.47 -23.20
N ASP A 11 -9.77 26.60 -23.05
CA ASP A 11 -9.89 25.18 -23.45
C ASP A 11 -10.77 24.58 -22.35
N LYS A 12 -12.06 24.96 -22.39
CA LYS A 12 -13.04 24.27 -21.58
C LYS A 12 -13.13 22.86 -22.16
N LEU A 13 -12.27 21.98 -21.67
CA LEU A 13 -12.51 20.55 -21.76
C LEU A 13 -13.94 20.40 -21.22
N ASN A 14 -14.88 20.04 -22.10
CA ASN A 14 -16.29 19.86 -21.74
C ASN A 14 -16.39 18.54 -20.97
N ILE A 15 -15.71 18.48 -19.83
CA ILE A 15 -15.70 17.35 -18.94
C ILE A 15 -17.00 17.43 -18.17
N ASP A 16 -17.89 16.52 -18.51
CA ASP A 16 -19.07 16.24 -17.72
C ASP A 16 -18.62 15.47 -16.46
N TYR A 17 -18.29 16.23 -15.41
CA TYR A 17 -17.90 15.68 -14.13
C TYR A 17 -19.03 14.88 -13.49
N ASP A 18 -20.29 15.24 -13.75
CA ASP A 18 -21.45 14.53 -13.19
C ASP A 18 -21.53 13.11 -13.77
N ARG A 19 -21.42 12.96 -15.10
CA ARG A 19 -21.32 11.66 -15.77
C ARG A 19 -20.04 10.89 -15.43
N GLY A 20 -18.94 11.61 -15.20
CA GLY A 20 -17.67 11.04 -14.76
C GLY A 20 -17.74 10.45 -13.35
N LEU A 21 -18.48 11.09 -12.45
CA LEU A 21 -18.71 10.61 -11.08
C LEU A 21 -19.63 9.39 -11.04
N GLU A 22 -20.61 9.29 -11.94
CA GLU A 22 -21.48 8.10 -12.08
C GLU A 22 -20.71 6.82 -12.41
N ASN A 23 -19.61 6.95 -13.16
CA ASN A 23 -18.79 5.84 -13.66
C ASN A 23 -17.38 5.83 -13.07
N LEU A 24 -17.16 6.55 -11.96
CA LEU A 24 -15.84 6.60 -11.35
C LEU A 24 -15.43 5.18 -10.93
N PRO A 25 -14.23 4.68 -11.33
CA PRO A 25 -13.75 3.36 -10.92
C PRO A 25 -13.45 3.27 -9.42
N VAL A 26 -13.74 4.33 -8.66
CA VAL A 26 -13.63 4.35 -7.21
C VAL A 26 -14.78 3.55 -6.63
N VAL A 27 -14.45 2.35 -6.18
CA VAL A 27 -14.94 1.69 -4.96
C VAL A 27 -16.15 2.41 -4.34
N LYS A 28 -17.35 2.00 -4.77
CA LYS A 28 -18.61 2.68 -4.42
C LYS A 28 -18.92 2.64 -2.92
N ASN A 29 -18.40 1.65 -2.19
CA ASN A 29 -18.57 1.49 -0.75
C ASN A 29 -17.54 2.32 0.08
N ALA A 30 -18.05 3.07 1.06
CA ALA A 30 -17.23 3.85 2.00
C ALA A 30 -16.29 2.99 2.86
N ASP A 31 -16.75 1.83 3.34
CA ASP A 31 -15.94 0.92 4.16
C ASP A 31 -14.75 0.39 3.35
N THR A 32 -15.00 0.04 2.09
CA THR A 32 -13.97 -0.44 1.19
C THR A 32 -12.97 0.67 0.83
N ARG A 33 -13.40 1.94 0.70
CA ARG A 33 -12.47 3.08 0.52
C ARG A 33 -11.57 3.28 1.74
N ALA A 34 -12.11 3.17 2.94
CA ALA A 34 -11.33 3.29 4.17
C ALA A 34 -10.25 2.19 4.26
N ASN A 35 -10.63 0.94 3.96
CA ASN A 35 -9.69 -0.19 3.94
C ASN A 35 -8.57 0.04 2.93
N TYR A 36 -8.88 0.48 1.71
CA TYR A 36 -7.84 0.79 0.73
C TYR A 36 -6.95 1.96 1.16
N ALA A 37 -7.50 3.01 1.77
CA ALA A 37 -6.71 4.12 2.28
C ALA A 37 -5.70 3.64 3.35
N ASP A 38 -6.11 2.76 4.25
CA ASP A 38 -5.22 2.22 5.27
C ASP A 38 -4.16 1.28 4.69
N MET A 39 -4.52 0.49 3.69
CA MET A 39 -3.57 -0.30 2.91
C MET A 39 -2.53 0.61 2.22
N PHE A 40 -2.95 1.67 1.51
CA PHE A 40 -2.03 2.61 0.87
C PHE A 40 -1.14 3.36 1.87
N LYS A 41 -1.66 3.72 3.05
CA LYS A 41 -0.82 4.27 4.15
C LYS A 41 0.24 3.27 4.58
N ALA A 42 -0.09 1.99 4.64
CA ALA A 42 0.87 0.93 4.98
C ALA A 42 1.96 0.79 3.90
N PHE A 43 1.66 0.99 2.62
CA PHE A 43 2.67 1.03 1.55
C PHE A 43 3.53 2.30 1.53
N GLY A 44 3.02 3.44 2.01
CA GLY A 44 3.65 4.76 1.88
C GLY A 44 4.90 5.04 2.73
N ASP A 45 5.75 4.05 2.99
CA ASP A 45 7.00 4.19 3.76
C ASP A 45 8.10 3.27 3.23
N GLU A 46 9.30 3.81 3.09
CA GLU A 46 10.43 3.10 2.47
C GLU A 46 10.80 1.81 3.23
N THR A 47 10.80 1.85 4.57
CA THR A 47 11.14 0.67 5.38
C THR A 47 10.06 -0.40 5.27
N ARG A 48 8.79 0.00 5.23
CA ARG A 48 7.67 -0.93 4.98
C ARG A 48 7.78 -1.57 3.62
N LEU A 49 8.12 -0.81 2.57
CA LEU A 49 8.33 -1.37 1.24
C LEU A 49 9.48 -2.38 1.22
N LYS A 50 10.61 -2.08 1.88
CA LYS A 50 11.72 -3.05 2.01
C LYS A 50 11.29 -4.35 2.69
N LEU A 51 10.52 -4.26 3.77
CA LEU A 51 9.98 -5.44 4.47
C LEU A 51 9.02 -6.23 3.59
N ILE A 52 8.12 -5.56 2.88
CA ILE A 52 7.19 -6.19 1.94
C ILE A 52 7.96 -6.92 0.84
N SER A 53 8.94 -6.26 0.21
CA SER A 53 9.80 -6.87 -0.84
C SER A 53 10.66 -8.01 -0.32
N PHE A 54 11.00 -8.02 0.97
CA PHE A 54 11.66 -9.17 1.56
C PHE A 54 10.68 -10.35 1.71
N LEU A 55 9.48 -10.09 2.23
CA LEU A 55 8.44 -11.10 2.45
C LEU A 55 7.82 -11.66 1.16
N THR A 56 8.04 -11.04 0.00
CA THR A 56 7.72 -11.66 -1.31
C THR A 56 8.62 -12.84 -1.64
N VAL A 57 9.81 -12.93 -1.04
CA VAL A 57 10.73 -14.07 -1.27
C VAL A 57 10.23 -15.30 -0.50
N ALA A 58 9.94 -15.13 0.79
CA ALA A 58 9.41 -16.16 1.66
C ALA A 58 8.84 -15.57 2.96
N PRO A 59 7.94 -16.29 3.66
CA PRO A 59 7.60 -16.00 5.05
C PRO A 59 8.84 -16.02 5.97
N ALA A 60 8.91 -15.12 6.94
CA ALA A 60 10.10 -14.96 7.79
C ALA A 60 9.79 -14.53 9.23
N CYS A 61 10.67 -14.91 10.17
CA CYS A 61 10.66 -14.38 11.55
C CYS A 61 11.27 -12.98 11.63
N LEU A 62 11.06 -12.33 12.78
CA LEU A 62 11.73 -11.07 13.12
C LEU A 62 13.26 -11.20 13.02
N CYS A 63 13.82 -12.30 13.54
CA CYS A 63 15.25 -12.61 13.50
C CYS A 63 15.83 -12.53 12.09
N GLU A 64 15.23 -13.28 11.16
CA GLU A 64 15.67 -13.34 9.76
C GLU A 64 15.59 -11.97 9.08
N MET A 65 14.54 -11.18 9.35
CA MET A 65 14.40 -9.83 8.81
C MET A 65 15.47 -8.87 9.36
N VAL A 66 15.81 -8.97 10.65
CA VAL A 66 16.86 -8.14 11.28
C VAL A 66 18.21 -8.48 10.69
N ASP A 67 18.52 -9.78 10.60
CA ASP A 67 19.81 -10.28 10.12
C ASP A 67 20.00 -9.95 8.63
N ALA A 68 18.94 -10.07 7.82
CA ALA A 68 19.00 -9.81 6.37
C ALA A 68 19.00 -8.32 6.01
N LEU A 69 18.23 -7.49 6.72
CA LEU A 69 18.03 -6.08 6.36
C LEU A 69 18.93 -5.12 7.15
N GLY A 70 19.54 -5.56 8.25
CA GLY A 70 20.37 -4.71 9.11
C GLY A 70 19.59 -3.60 9.83
N ILE A 71 18.27 -3.75 9.94
CA ILE A 71 17.37 -2.77 10.58
C ILE A 71 17.16 -3.16 12.04
N ALA A 72 17.14 -2.16 12.92
CA ALA A 72 16.92 -2.38 14.34
C ALA A 72 15.58 -3.09 14.63
N ASN A 73 15.60 -3.99 15.62
CA ASN A 73 14.42 -4.74 16.09
C ASN A 73 13.20 -3.85 16.41
N SER A 74 13.41 -2.73 17.10
CA SER A 74 12.34 -1.79 17.46
C SER A 74 11.66 -1.19 16.22
N THR A 75 12.46 -0.88 15.19
CA THR A 75 11.99 -0.35 13.92
C THR A 75 11.18 -1.41 13.17
N ILE A 76 11.72 -2.62 12.97
CA ILE A 76 11.00 -3.69 12.24
C ILE A 76 9.66 -4.01 12.93
N THR A 77 9.66 -4.19 14.25
CA THR A 77 8.42 -4.50 14.98
C THR A 77 7.38 -3.38 14.90
N HIS A 78 7.81 -2.12 14.87
CA HIS A 78 6.91 -1.00 14.64
C HIS A 78 6.29 -1.05 13.24
N HIS A 79 7.12 -1.25 12.20
CA HIS A 79 6.65 -1.31 10.82
C HIS A 79 5.74 -2.53 10.57
N LEU A 80 6.05 -3.71 11.13
CA LEU A 80 5.20 -4.90 11.04
C LEU A 80 3.82 -4.67 11.64
N LYS A 81 3.71 -3.97 12.79
CA LYS A 81 2.40 -3.62 13.37
C LYS A 81 1.57 -2.72 12.46
N LEU A 82 2.21 -1.78 11.75
CA LEU A 82 1.53 -0.91 10.81
C LEU A 82 1.08 -1.67 9.55
N LEU A 83 1.92 -2.58 9.07
CA LEU A 83 1.58 -3.48 7.96
C LEU A 83 0.43 -4.41 8.30
N GLU A 84 0.39 -4.95 9.53
CA GLU A 84 -0.73 -5.78 10.02
C GLU A 84 -2.04 -4.97 10.08
N ARG A 85 -1.99 -3.74 10.60
CA ARG A 85 -3.16 -2.85 10.65
C ARG A 85 -3.70 -2.51 9.27
N GLY A 86 -2.82 -2.36 8.28
CA GLY A 86 -3.18 -2.14 6.88
C GLY A 86 -3.59 -3.41 6.14
N GLY A 87 -3.62 -4.57 6.80
CA GLY A 87 -3.98 -5.86 6.19
C GLY A 87 -2.96 -6.42 5.22
N VAL A 88 -1.75 -5.84 5.12
CA VAL A 88 -0.73 -6.22 4.14
C VAL A 88 0.01 -7.48 4.55
N VAL A 89 0.25 -7.65 5.85
CA VAL A 89 0.91 -8.83 6.42
C VAL A 89 0.03 -9.48 7.47
N GLN A 90 0.21 -10.78 7.60
CA GLN A 90 -0.32 -11.59 8.68
C GLN A 90 0.80 -12.34 9.38
N LYS A 91 0.56 -12.77 10.61
CA LYS A 91 1.52 -13.55 11.39
C LYS A 91 0.91 -14.84 11.90
N GLU A 92 1.75 -15.86 11.99
CA GLU A 92 1.41 -17.15 12.56
C GLU A 92 2.48 -17.58 13.56
N LYS A 93 2.07 -18.27 14.63
CA LYS A 93 3.00 -18.82 15.61
C LYS A 93 3.37 -20.24 15.21
N ILE A 94 4.63 -20.42 14.79
CA ILE A 94 5.19 -21.72 14.42
C ILE A 94 6.20 -22.13 15.50
N GLY A 95 5.76 -22.99 16.41
CA GLY A 95 6.53 -23.40 17.58
C GLY A 95 6.87 -22.22 18.49
N LYS A 96 8.17 -21.87 18.56
CA LYS A 96 8.66 -20.73 19.36
C LYS A 96 8.72 -19.42 18.56
N PHE A 97 8.57 -19.49 17.25
CA PHE A 97 8.74 -18.34 16.36
C PHE A 97 7.39 -17.74 15.97
N THR A 98 7.37 -16.43 15.76
CA THR A 98 6.30 -15.73 15.07
C THR A 98 6.80 -15.44 13.67
N VAL A 99 6.16 -16.06 12.68
CA VAL A 99 6.49 -15.93 11.26
C VAL A 99 5.50 -14.99 10.61
N TYR A 100 6.01 -14.03 9.85
CA TYR A 100 5.24 -13.05 9.11
C TYR A 100 5.20 -13.44 7.64
N GLN A 101 4.07 -13.18 6.99
CA GLN A 101 3.87 -13.40 5.56
C GLN A 101 2.91 -12.36 4.98
N LEU A 102 2.93 -12.20 3.66
CA LEU A 102 1.97 -11.34 2.97
C LEU A 102 0.57 -11.96 3.04
N THR A 103 -0.46 -11.14 3.29
CA THR A 103 -1.86 -11.59 3.29
C THR A 103 -2.31 -12.00 1.90
N ASP A 104 -1.92 -11.23 0.89
CA ASP A 104 -2.16 -11.52 -0.53
C ASP A 104 -0.86 -11.25 -1.31
N ALA A 105 -0.05 -12.31 -1.47
CA ALA A 105 1.22 -12.21 -2.16
C ALA A 105 1.04 -11.77 -3.63
N THR A 106 0.00 -12.27 -4.31
CA THR A 106 -0.27 -11.96 -5.73
C THR A 106 -0.56 -10.48 -5.94
N LEU A 107 -1.43 -9.90 -5.11
CA LEU A 107 -1.75 -8.47 -5.18
C LEU A 107 -0.50 -7.62 -4.93
N VAL A 108 0.30 -7.97 -3.93
CA VAL A 108 1.53 -7.26 -3.59
C VAL A 108 2.55 -7.34 -4.73
N HIS A 109 2.72 -8.52 -5.34
CA HIS A 109 3.61 -8.71 -6.49
C HIS A 109 3.21 -7.81 -7.65
N HIS A 110 1.95 -7.84 -8.08
CA HIS A 110 1.46 -6.97 -9.16
C HIS A 110 1.64 -5.48 -8.83
N LEU A 111 1.39 -5.06 -7.58
CA LEU A 111 1.59 -3.68 -7.19
C LEU A 111 3.07 -3.26 -7.28
N LEU A 112 3.98 -4.11 -6.80
CA LEU A 112 5.42 -3.84 -6.88
C LEU A 112 5.91 -3.81 -8.32
N GLU A 113 5.41 -4.70 -9.19
CA GLU A 113 5.70 -4.70 -10.63
C GLU A 113 5.25 -3.40 -11.31
N LEU A 114 4.03 -2.94 -11.04
CA LEU A 114 3.54 -1.66 -11.59
C LEU A 114 4.42 -0.47 -11.17
N LEU A 115 4.93 -0.49 -9.94
CA LEU A 115 5.79 0.56 -9.41
C LEU A 115 7.22 0.52 -9.99
N THR A 116 7.70 -0.64 -10.43
CA THR A 116 9.02 -0.76 -11.08
C THR A 116 8.95 -0.45 -12.57
N GLU A 117 7.88 -0.85 -13.25
CA GLU A 117 7.65 -0.57 -14.68
C GLU A 117 7.30 0.89 -14.97
N GLY A 118 6.71 1.60 -14.00
CA GLY A 118 6.35 3.01 -14.09
C GLY A 118 7.53 4.00 -14.14
N LYS A 119 8.78 3.53 -14.06
CA LYS A 119 9.99 4.39 -14.13
C LYS A 119 10.46 4.75 -15.55
N ARG A 120 9.67 4.53 -16.61
CA ARG A 120 10.04 4.98 -17.96
C ARG A 120 9.42 6.33 -18.31
N CYS A 121 10.00 7.41 -17.79
CA CYS A 121 9.98 8.73 -18.40
C CYS A 121 11.32 9.40 -18.07
N GLU A 122 12.35 9.11 -18.86
CA GLU A 122 13.53 9.98 -19.02
C GLU A 122 13.24 11.02 -20.10
#